data_AF-A0A562BYH6-F1
#
_entry.id   AF-A0A562BYH6-F1
#
_cell.length_a   1.000
_cell.length_b   1.000
_cell.length_c   1.000
_cell.angle_alpha   90.00
_cell.angle_beta   90.00
_cell.angle_gamma   90.00
#
_symmetry.space_group_name_H-M   'P 1'
#
loop_
_entity.id
_entity.type
_entity.pdbx_description
1 polymer ?
#
loop_
_entity_poly.entity_id
_entity_poly.type
_entity_poly.pdbx_seq_one_letter_code
_entity_poly.pdbx_strand_id
1 'polypeptide(L)'
;MTDTKAGHNSELTPAEIKALKFHHFHAISAQKAKVEAEQAEYKRLRKLAKADHIVLSDIDFMMKCADIEDETILTDRAKREAEIMAWFALPVSFQPDMFTDLDAEPLEDRAAREGEAAGYQGKDAVPPYDASSAAGQAWMKAWHLGNKNRTEALASALEKMAAAPDEKDDAFPDADEDEEEA
;
A
#
# COMPACT_ATOMS: atom_id res chain seq x y z
N MET A 1 31.85 28.20 19.37
CA MET A 1 32.56 27.54 18.25
C MET A 1 32.07 26.10 18.16
N THR A 2 31.30 25.75 17.14
CA THR A 2 30.97 24.35 16.84
C THR A 2 32.12 23.74 16.06
N ASP A 3 32.86 22.85 16.72
CA ASP A 3 33.95 22.07 16.16
C ASP A 3 33.40 21.22 15.01
N THR A 4 33.61 21.70 13.78
CA THR A 4 33.25 20.95 12.58
C THR A 4 34.33 19.90 12.43
N LYS A 5 34.10 18.72 13.01
CA LYS A 5 34.99 17.56 12.94
C LYS A 5 35.36 17.35 11.46
N ALA A 6 36.57 17.76 11.07
CA ALA A 6 37.04 17.62 9.70
C ALA A 6 36.92 16.14 9.33
N GLY A 7 36.13 15.83 8.30
CA GLY A 7 35.96 14.46 7.84
C GLY A 7 37.33 13.85 7.55
N HIS A 8 37.49 12.54 7.76
CA HIS A 8 38.77 11.80 7.67
C HIS A 8 39.44 11.83 6.28
N ASN A 9 38.91 12.62 5.34
CA ASN A 9 39.43 12.83 4.00
C ASN A 9 40.39 14.04 3.92
N SER A 10 40.70 14.69 5.05
CA SER A 10 41.56 15.89 5.11
C SER A 10 43.03 15.64 4.74
N GLU A 11 43.46 14.37 4.73
CA GLU A 11 44.83 13.96 4.39
C GLU A 11 44.98 13.57 2.91
N LEU A 12 43.90 13.53 2.14
CA LEU A 12 43.91 13.11 0.74
C LEU A 12 44.44 14.23 -0.16
N THR A 13 45.27 13.86 -1.14
CA THR A 13 45.67 14.74 -2.23
C THR A 13 44.47 15.12 -3.10
N PRO A 14 44.54 16.22 -3.86
CA PRO A 14 43.47 16.60 -4.79
C PRO A 14 43.10 15.49 -5.80
N ALA A 15 44.08 14.68 -6.21
CA ALA A 15 43.85 13.56 -7.12
C ALA A 15 43.07 12.41 -6.44
N GLU A 16 43.39 12.09 -5.20
CA GLU A 16 42.69 11.06 -4.42
C GLU A 16 41.26 11.50 -4.08
N ILE A 17 41.06 12.77 -3.72
CA ILE A 17 39.72 13.34 -3.52
C ILE A 17 38.90 13.25 -4.82
N LYS A 18 39.51 13.56 -5.96
CA LYS A 18 38.85 13.42 -7.27
C LYS A 18 38.44 11.96 -7.54
N ALA A 19 39.35 11.00 -7.35
CA ALA A 19 39.06 9.58 -7.54
C ALA A 19 37.93 9.09 -6.63
N LEU A 20 37.97 9.47 -5.34
CA LEU A 20 36.93 9.12 -4.37
C LEU A 20 35.56 9.71 -4.75
N LYS A 21 35.52 10.97 -5.22
CA LYS A 21 34.29 11.59 -5.73
C LYS A 21 33.73 10.85 -6.94
N PHE A 22 34.57 10.43 -7.88
CA PHE A 22 34.12 9.65 -9.04
C PHE A 22 33.64 8.25 -8.66
N HIS A 23 34.27 7.60 -7.68
CA HIS A 23 33.77 6.34 -7.13
C HIS A 23 32.33 6.48 -6.61
N HIS A 24 32.07 7.47 -5.75
CA HIS A 24 30.72 7.75 -5.26
C HIS A 24 29.76 8.19 -6.37
N PHE A 25 30.21 9.04 -7.30
CA PHE A 25 29.42 9.46 -8.45
C PHE A 25 28.93 8.26 -9.25
N HIS A 26 29.80 7.30 -9.56
CA HIS A 26 29.41 6.10 -10.29
C HIS A 26 28.39 5.26 -9.51
N ALA A 27 28.61 5.02 -8.23
CA ALA A 27 27.67 4.27 -7.38
C ALA A 27 26.29 4.95 -7.31
N ILE A 28 26.26 6.27 -7.07
CA ILE A 28 25.02 7.05 -7.00
C ILE A 28 24.32 7.11 -8.35
N SER A 29 25.05 7.36 -9.44
CA SER A 29 24.48 7.41 -10.80
C SER A 29 23.86 6.08 -11.21
N ALA A 30 24.51 4.95 -10.87
CA ALA A 30 23.96 3.63 -11.12
C ALA A 30 22.69 3.35 -10.29
N GLN A 31 22.65 3.77 -9.02
CA GLN A 31 21.44 3.64 -8.21
C GLN A 31 20.32 4.55 -8.71
N LYS A 32 20.64 5.78 -9.14
CA LYS A 32 19.68 6.72 -9.71
C LYS A 32 18.99 6.14 -10.94
N ALA A 33 19.75 5.52 -11.85
CA ALA A 33 19.18 4.85 -13.01
C ALA A 33 18.19 3.73 -12.65
N LYS A 34 18.43 3.00 -11.55
CA LYS A 34 17.47 2.01 -11.04
C LYS A 34 16.21 2.67 -10.51
N VAL A 35 16.35 3.73 -9.70
CA VAL A 35 15.20 4.48 -9.16
C VAL A 35 14.34 5.04 -10.31
N GLU A 36 14.96 5.59 -11.34
CA GLU A 36 14.26 6.09 -12.53
C GLU A 36 13.49 4.97 -13.26
N ALA A 37 14.10 3.78 -13.39
CA ALA A 37 13.45 2.63 -13.99
C ALA A 37 12.26 2.12 -13.15
N GLU A 38 12.42 1.97 -11.84
CA GLU A 38 11.34 1.55 -10.93
C GLU A 38 10.22 2.60 -10.86
N GLN A 39 10.56 3.89 -10.90
CA GLN A 39 9.57 4.96 -10.95
C GLN A 39 8.77 4.93 -12.26
N ALA A 40 9.43 4.63 -13.38
CA ALA A 40 8.75 4.46 -14.67
C ALA A 40 7.79 3.27 -14.63
N GLU A 41 8.19 2.16 -14.01
CA GLU A 41 7.33 0.99 -13.84
C GLU A 41 6.16 1.27 -12.89
N TYR A 42 6.39 1.94 -11.77
CA TYR A 42 5.35 2.40 -10.85
C TYR A 42 4.31 3.28 -11.57
N LYS A 43 4.76 4.24 -12.39
CA LYS A 43 3.87 5.07 -13.23
C LYS A 43 3.11 4.22 -14.25
N ARG A 44 3.75 3.22 -14.87
CA ARG A 44 3.11 2.31 -15.84
C ARG A 44 2.00 1.49 -15.17
N LEU A 45 2.23 0.94 -13.98
CA LEU A 45 1.26 0.17 -13.21
C LEU A 45 0.04 1.02 -12.81
N ARG A 46 0.26 2.27 -12.36
CA ARG A 46 -0.84 3.22 -12.09
C ARG A 46 -1.67 3.51 -13.34
N LYS A 47 -1.02 3.69 -14.50
CA LYS A 47 -1.73 3.89 -15.78
C LYS A 47 -2.56 2.67 -16.18
N LEU A 48 -2.06 1.46 -15.93
CA LEU A 48 -2.81 0.23 -16.18
C LEU A 48 -4.06 0.15 -15.29
N ALA A 49 -3.93 0.42 -13.98
CA ALA A 49 -5.08 0.45 -13.08
C ALA A 49 -6.13 1.50 -13.50
N LYS A 50 -5.69 2.70 -13.92
CA LYS A 50 -6.61 3.72 -14.46
C LYS A 50 -7.32 3.24 -15.73
N ALA A 51 -6.62 2.53 -16.63
CA ALA A 51 -7.22 1.97 -17.83
C ALA A 51 -8.28 0.91 -17.50
N ASP A 52 -8.15 0.22 -16.37
CA ASP A 52 -9.15 -0.70 -15.83
C ASP A 52 -10.26 0.01 -15.02
N HIS A 53 -10.36 1.34 -15.12
CA HIS A 53 -11.29 2.21 -14.37
C HIS A 53 -11.19 2.08 -12.85
N ILE A 54 -10.01 1.71 -12.33
CA ILE A 54 -9.74 1.65 -10.90
C ILE A 54 -9.32 3.04 -10.41
N VAL A 55 -9.96 3.50 -9.34
CA VAL A 55 -9.64 4.78 -8.69
C VAL A 55 -8.31 4.64 -7.94
N LEU A 56 -7.32 5.46 -8.27
CA LEU A 56 -5.98 5.33 -7.68
C LEU A 56 -5.94 5.64 -6.18
N SER A 57 -6.79 6.56 -5.71
CA SER A 57 -6.89 6.85 -4.28
C SER A 57 -7.32 5.63 -3.46
N ASP A 58 -8.07 4.70 -4.05
CA ASP A 58 -8.46 3.46 -3.39
C ASP A 58 -7.26 2.54 -3.23
N ILE A 59 -6.41 2.41 -4.26
CA ILE A 59 -5.15 1.64 -4.19
C ILE A 59 -4.19 2.27 -3.17
N ASP A 60 -4.07 3.60 -3.17
CA ASP A 60 -3.22 4.32 -2.22
C ASP A 60 -3.72 4.11 -0.77
N PHE A 61 -5.04 4.12 -0.58
CA PHE A 61 -5.64 3.80 0.71
C PHE A 61 -5.46 2.32 1.10
N MET A 62 -5.54 1.38 0.15
CA MET A 62 -5.26 -0.04 0.38
C MET A 62 -3.83 -0.27 0.85
N MET A 63 -2.83 0.39 0.23
CA MET A 63 -1.43 0.33 0.67
C MET A 63 -1.29 0.86 2.10
N LYS A 64 -1.93 1.99 2.40
CA LYS A 64 -1.93 2.55 3.76
C LYS A 64 -2.55 1.60 4.79
N CYS A 65 -3.64 0.91 4.46
CA CYS A 65 -4.25 -0.10 5.33
C CYS A 65 -3.34 -1.32 5.52
N ALA A 66 -2.53 -1.68 4.53
CA ALA A 66 -1.62 -2.83 4.61
C ALA A 66 -0.38 -2.55 5.48
N ASP A 67 0.08 -1.30 5.50
CA ASP A 67 1.33 -0.88 6.16
C ASP A 67 1.12 -0.32 7.58
N ILE A 68 -0.12 -0.13 8.03
CA ILE A 68 -0.39 0.50 9.32
C ILE A 68 -0.12 -0.46 10.49
N GLU A 69 0.61 0.02 11.50
CA GLU A 69 0.88 -0.73 12.73
C GLU A 69 -0.26 -0.63 13.75
N ASP A 70 -0.92 0.54 13.80
CA ASP A 70 -2.04 0.83 14.69
C ASP A 70 -3.31 1.10 13.89
N GLU A 71 -4.19 0.10 13.83
CA GLU A 71 -5.44 0.12 13.09
C GLU A 71 -6.42 1.22 13.58
N THR A 72 -6.24 1.70 14.82
CA THR A 72 -7.11 2.75 15.39
C THR A 72 -6.96 4.09 14.68
N ILE A 73 -5.78 4.37 14.11
CA ILE A 73 -5.48 5.64 13.44
C ILE A 73 -6.45 5.88 12.25
N LEU A 74 -6.71 4.86 11.44
CA LEU A 74 -7.57 5.00 10.27
C LEU A 74 -9.05 4.99 10.66
N THR A 75 -9.43 4.16 11.62
CA THR A 75 -10.82 4.07 12.07
C THR A 75 -11.25 5.35 12.81
N ASP A 76 -10.40 5.93 13.66
CA ASP A 76 -10.65 7.20 14.32
C ASP A 76 -10.69 8.36 13.33
N ARG A 77 -9.81 8.36 12.33
CA ARG A 77 -9.87 9.33 11.23
C ARG A 77 -11.20 9.24 10.49
N ALA A 78 -11.65 8.04 10.14
CA ALA A 78 -12.93 7.84 9.46
C ALA A 78 -14.13 8.29 10.33
N LYS A 79 -14.12 8.02 11.65
CA LYS A 79 -15.11 8.55 12.61
C LYS A 79 -15.12 10.08 12.57
N ARG A 80 -13.94 10.70 12.63
CA ARG A 80 -13.79 12.16 12.65
C ARG A 80 -14.27 12.82 11.36
N GLU A 81 -13.94 12.22 10.21
CA GLU A 81 -14.42 12.69 8.90
C GLU A 81 -15.95 12.58 8.79
N ALA A 82 -16.55 11.47 9.24
CA ALA A 82 -18.01 11.30 9.28
C ALA A 82 -18.70 12.31 10.20
N GLU A 83 -18.13 12.61 11.37
CA GLU A 83 -18.62 13.64 12.28
C GLU A 83 -18.61 15.04 11.62
N ILE A 84 -17.49 15.41 10.98
CA ILE A 84 -17.36 16.69 10.28
C ILE A 84 -18.37 16.78 9.14
N MET A 85 -18.53 15.73 8.32
CA MET A 85 -19.52 15.68 7.25
C MET A 85 -20.95 15.89 7.77
N ALA A 86 -21.27 15.35 8.95
CA ALA A 86 -22.57 15.56 9.59
C ALA A 86 -22.79 17.03 9.99
N TRP A 87 -21.74 17.74 10.41
CA TRP A 87 -21.82 19.18 10.71
C TRP A 87 -22.21 20.02 9.48
N PHE A 88 -21.80 19.58 8.28
CA PHE A 88 -22.17 20.20 7.01
C PHE A 88 -23.49 19.67 6.42
N ALA A 89 -24.27 18.89 7.18
CA ALA A 89 -25.53 18.28 6.74
C ALA A 89 -25.43 17.45 5.44
N LEU A 90 -24.23 16.89 5.18
CA LEU A 90 -24.08 15.87 4.14
C LEU A 90 -24.86 14.62 4.55
N PRO A 91 -25.32 13.78 3.60
CA PRO A 91 -26.15 12.61 3.87
C PRO A 91 -25.34 11.44 4.48
N VAL A 92 -24.72 11.68 5.63
CA VAL A 92 -23.97 10.71 6.43
C VAL A 92 -24.73 10.43 7.73
N SER A 93 -24.86 9.16 8.10
CA SER A 93 -25.45 8.75 9.38
C SER A 93 -24.34 8.53 10.41
N PHE A 94 -23.80 9.62 10.95
CA PHE A 94 -22.77 9.52 12.00
C PHE A 94 -23.34 8.90 13.27
N GLN A 95 -22.65 7.89 13.81
CA GLN A 95 -22.89 7.35 15.16
C GLN A 95 -21.58 7.42 15.95
N PRO A 96 -21.58 7.90 17.21
CA PRO A 96 -20.36 7.95 18.02
C PRO A 96 -19.64 6.60 18.19
N ASP A 97 -20.40 5.50 18.12
CA ASP A 97 -19.91 4.12 18.24
C ASP A 97 -19.92 3.36 16.88
N MET A 98 -19.57 4.05 15.79
CA MET A 98 -19.59 3.47 14.42
C MET A 98 -18.67 2.28 14.23
N PHE A 99 -17.53 2.24 14.94
CA PHE A 99 -16.60 1.11 14.92
C PHE A 99 -16.54 0.58 16.35
N THR A 100 -17.19 -0.56 16.56
CA THR A 100 -17.33 -1.27 17.83
C THR A 100 -15.99 -1.81 18.34
N ASP A 101 -15.98 -2.13 19.63
CA ASP A 101 -14.81 -2.66 20.34
C ASP A 101 -14.29 -3.95 19.67
N LEU A 102 -13.08 -3.90 19.12
CA LEU A 102 -12.42 -5.05 18.48
C LEU A 102 -12.22 -6.23 19.46
N ASP A 103 -12.27 -5.94 20.76
CA ASP A 103 -12.16 -6.92 21.84
C ASP A 103 -13.46 -7.71 22.10
N ALA A 104 -14.59 -7.31 21.48
CA ALA A 104 -15.84 -8.06 21.56
C ALA A 104 -15.92 -9.21 20.54
N GLU A 105 -15.07 -9.22 19.51
CA GLU A 105 -15.00 -10.28 18.50
C GLU A 105 -14.38 -11.56 19.11
N PRO A 106 -15.03 -12.73 19.03
CA PRO A 106 -14.43 -13.99 19.44
C PRO A 106 -13.10 -14.25 18.71
N LEU A 107 -12.10 -14.77 19.43
CA LEU A 107 -10.73 -14.94 18.91
C LEU A 107 -10.68 -15.73 17.60
N GLU A 108 -11.52 -16.76 17.45
CA GLU A 108 -11.59 -17.59 16.24
C GLU A 108 -12.14 -16.83 15.04
N ASP A 109 -13.15 -15.97 15.26
CA ASP A 109 -13.76 -15.15 14.22
C ASP A 109 -12.78 -14.06 13.76
N ARG A 110 -12.10 -13.42 14.71
CA ARG A 110 -11.01 -12.48 14.43
C ARG A 110 -9.90 -13.13 13.62
N ALA A 111 -9.44 -14.30 14.05
CA ALA A 111 -8.41 -15.06 13.36
C ALA A 111 -8.85 -15.45 11.94
N ALA A 112 -10.12 -15.81 11.73
CA ALA A 112 -10.65 -16.08 10.40
C ALA A 112 -10.66 -14.81 9.51
N ARG A 113 -11.12 -13.67 10.03
CA ARG A 113 -11.11 -12.38 9.31
C ARG A 113 -9.69 -11.98 8.89
N GLU A 114 -8.73 -12.08 9.80
CA GLU A 114 -7.31 -11.81 9.51
C GLU A 114 -6.73 -12.78 8.49
N GLY A 115 -7.09 -14.06 8.57
CA GLY A 115 -6.66 -15.08 7.62
C GLY A 115 -7.17 -14.81 6.21
N GLU A 116 -8.46 -14.52 6.06
CA GLU A 116 -9.05 -14.16 4.76
C GLU A 116 -8.36 -12.92 4.16
N ALA A 117 -8.17 -11.87 4.96
CA ALA A 117 -7.47 -10.66 4.53
C ALA A 117 -6.04 -10.96 4.06
N ALA A 118 -5.28 -11.78 4.80
CA ALA A 118 -3.94 -12.21 4.42
C ALA A 118 -3.93 -13.02 3.11
N GLY A 119 -4.95 -13.86 2.89
CA GLY A 119 -5.14 -14.60 1.63
C GLY A 119 -5.38 -13.67 0.43
N TYR A 120 -6.18 -12.62 0.59
CA TYR A 120 -6.38 -11.60 -0.46
C TYR A 120 -5.12 -10.77 -0.71
N GLN A 121 -4.38 -10.40 0.34
CA GLN A 121 -3.11 -9.69 0.22
C GLN A 121 -2.00 -10.55 -0.40
N GLY A 122 -2.14 -11.87 -0.40
CA GLY A 122 -1.12 -12.79 -0.93
C GLY A 122 0.08 -12.95 -0.03
N LYS A 123 -0.11 -12.70 1.27
CA LYS A 123 0.89 -12.99 2.29
C LYS A 123 1.08 -14.50 2.43
N ASP A 124 2.25 -14.91 2.92
CA ASP A 124 2.53 -16.32 3.22
C ASP A 124 1.53 -16.87 4.25
N ALA A 125 1.25 -18.18 4.15
CA ALA A 125 0.34 -18.89 5.04
C ALA A 125 0.96 -19.16 6.42
N VAL A 126 1.29 -18.10 7.15
CA VAL A 126 1.91 -18.14 8.47
C VAL A 126 0.98 -17.45 9.47
N PRO A 127 0.20 -18.20 10.27
CA PRO A 127 -0.69 -17.61 11.24
C PRO A 127 0.12 -16.98 12.39
N PRO A 128 -0.31 -15.83 12.95
CA PRO A 128 0.27 -15.26 14.16
C PRO A 128 -0.18 -16.00 15.43
N TYR A 129 -1.03 -17.01 15.29
CA TYR A 129 -1.57 -17.86 16.34
C TYR A 129 -0.86 -19.22 16.36
N ASP A 130 -0.95 -19.93 17.49
CA ASP A 130 -0.50 -21.32 17.54
C ASP A 130 -1.27 -22.17 16.52
N ALA A 131 -0.54 -22.86 15.63
CA ALA A 131 -1.14 -23.58 14.50
C ALA A 131 -2.06 -24.73 14.91
N SER A 132 -1.91 -25.27 16.14
CA SER A 132 -2.77 -26.34 16.66
C SER A 132 -4.03 -25.82 17.34
N SER A 133 -4.07 -24.52 17.69
CA SER A 133 -5.22 -23.87 18.30
C SER A 133 -6.39 -23.70 17.33
N ALA A 134 -7.61 -23.55 17.88
CA ALA A 134 -8.80 -23.27 17.07
C ALA A 134 -8.65 -21.98 16.25
N ALA A 135 -8.04 -20.93 16.83
CA ALA A 135 -7.73 -19.69 16.14
C ALA A 135 -6.73 -19.88 14.99
N GLY A 136 -5.64 -20.65 15.21
CA GLY A 136 -4.68 -20.97 14.15
C GLY A 136 -5.30 -21.76 13.00
N GLN A 137 -6.18 -22.71 13.31
CA GLN A 137 -6.91 -23.48 12.30
C GLN A 137 -7.92 -22.61 11.54
N ALA A 138 -8.65 -21.73 12.23
CA ALA A 138 -9.59 -20.79 11.64
C ALA A 138 -8.89 -19.82 10.67
N TRP A 139 -7.76 -19.25 11.09
CA TRP A 139 -6.91 -18.38 10.26
C TRP A 139 -6.45 -19.11 8.99
N MET A 140 -5.88 -20.31 9.12
CA MET A 140 -5.37 -21.08 7.98
C MET A 140 -6.47 -21.42 6.97
N LYS A 141 -7.63 -21.85 7.48
CA LYS A 141 -8.80 -22.15 6.63
C LYS A 141 -9.25 -20.92 5.85
N ALA A 142 -9.34 -19.78 6.52
CA ALA A 142 -9.76 -18.53 5.91
C ALA A 142 -8.71 -18.00 4.91
N TRP A 143 -7.42 -18.15 5.19
CA TRP A 143 -6.34 -17.81 4.27
C TRP A 143 -6.45 -18.58 2.95
N HIS A 144 -6.64 -19.89 3.01
CA HIS A 144 -6.81 -20.71 1.81
C HIS A 144 -8.05 -20.30 1.01
N LEU A 145 -9.15 -19.99 1.69
CA LEU A 145 -10.37 -19.54 1.03
C LEU A 145 -10.18 -18.18 0.37
N GLY A 146 -9.60 -17.20 1.08
CA GLY A 146 -9.32 -15.86 0.55
C GLY A 146 -8.39 -15.92 -0.66
N ASN A 147 -7.30 -16.68 -0.58
CA ASN A 147 -6.38 -16.85 -1.70
C ASN A 147 -7.07 -17.50 -2.91
N LYS A 148 -7.85 -18.56 -2.68
CA LYS A 148 -8.62 -19.22 -3.75
C LYS A 148 -9.57 -18.23 -4.42
N ASN A 149 -10.39 -17.54 -3.64
CA ASN A 149 -11.37 -16.57 -4.13
C ASN A 149 -10.69 -15.47 -4.96
N ARG A 150 -9.57 -14.93 -4.47
CA ARG A 150 -8.78 -13.95 -5.22
C ARG A 150 -8.33 -14.49 -6.56
N THR A 151 -7.71 -15.68 -6.59
CA THR A 151 -7.18 -16.24 -7.85
C THR A 151 -8.28 -16.55 -8.86
N GLU A 152 -9.41 -17.10 -8.41
CA GLU A 152 -10.55 -17.43 -9.27
C GLU A 152 -11.25 -16.17 -9.77
N ALA A 153 -11.48 -15.19 -8.89
CA ALA A 153 -12.11 -13.92 -9.27
C ALA A 153 -11.24 -13.12 -10.24
N LEU A 154 -9.93 -13.06 -10.01
CA LEU A 154 -8.98 -12.41 -10.91
C LEU A 154 -8.97 -13.09 -12.28
N ALA A 155 -8.88 -14.42 -12.33
CA ALA A 155 -8.94 -15.16 -13.59
C ALA A 155 -10.23 -14.85 -14.37
N SER A 156 -11.37 -14.87 -13.68
CA SER A 156 -12.67 -14.53 -14.30
C SER A 156 -12.72 -13.08 -14.80
N ALA A 157 -12.15 -12.12 -14.07
CA ALA A 157 -12.10 -10.72 -14.48
C ALA A 157 -11.26 -10.55 -15.75
N LEU A 158 -10.05 -11.13 -15.78
CA LEU A 158 -9.15 -11.06 -16.93
C LEU A 158 -9.76 -11.72 -18.17
N GLU A 159 -10.45 -12.85 -18.04
CA GLU A 159 -11.17 -13.49 -19.14
C GLU A 159 -12.27 -12.59 -19.72
N LYS A 160 -13.02 -11.89 -18.86
CA LYS A 160 -14.07 -10.96 -19.29
C LYS A 160 -13.49 -9.72 -19.98
N MET A 161 -12.42 -9.16 -19.44
CA MET A 161 -11.74 -8.01 -20.04
C MET A 161 -11.16 -8.36 -21.41
N ALA A 162 -10.56 -9.54 -21.56
CA ALA A 162 -10.04 -10.00 -22.85
C ALA A 162 -11.14 -10.25 -23.90
N ALA A 163 -12.38 -10.50 -23.47
CA ALA A 163 -13.52 -10.74 -24.35
C ALA A 163 -14.32 -9.46 -24.67
N ALA A 164 -14.08 -8.36 -23.97
CA ALA A 164 -14.78 -7.09 -24.17
C ALA A 164 -14.27 -6.37 -25.44
N PRO A 165 -15.16 -5.79 -26.26
CA PRO A 165 -14.73 -4.92 -27.36
C PRO A 165 -14.08 -3.63 -26.83
N ASP A 166 -13.11 -3.08 -27.57
CA ASP A 166 -12.49 -1.77 -27.27
C ASP A 166 -13.55 -0.66 -27.32
N GLU A 167 -14.18 -0.37 -26.18
CA GLU A 167 -14.91 0.87 -25.99
C GLU A 167 -13.90 1.98 -25.69
N LYS A 168 -13.83 2.96 -26.61
CA LYS A 168 -13.01 4.15 -26.44
C LYS A 168 -13.71 5.06 -25.43
N ASP A 169 -13.28 5.07 -24.18
CA ASP A 169 -13.87 5.97 -23.19
C ASP A 169 -12.88 6.80 -22.40
N ASP A 170 -13.34 8.03 -22.18
CA ASP A 170 -12.64 9.18 -21.62
C ASP A 170 -12.06 8.88 -20.23
N ALA A 171 -10.73 8.91 -20.14
CA ALA A 171 -10.02 8.81 -18.88
C ALA A 171 -10.54 9.88 -17.91
N PHE A 172 -10.83 9.47 -16.67
CA PHE A 172 -11.15 10.38 -15.57
C PHE A 172 -10.16 11.57 -15.57
N PRO A 173 -10.65 12.82 -15.51
CA PRO A 173 -9.77 13.99 -15.59
C PRO A 173 -8.70 13.91 -14.51
N ASP A 174 -7.44 14.04 -14.92
CA ASP A 174 -6.28 14.07 -14.04
C ASP A 174 -6.42 15.24 -13.06
N ALA A 175 -6.70 14.92 -11.79
CA ALA A 175 -6.61 15.89 -10.69
C ALA A 175 -5.20 15.96 -10.08
N ASP A 176 -4.27 15.12 -10.55
CA ASP A 176 -2.93 14.95 -9.96
C ASP A 176 -1.78 15.19 -10.98
N GLU A 177 -2.05 15.85 -12.12
CA GLU A 177 -0.97 16.40 -12.97
C GLU A 177 -0.65 17.84 -12.54
N ASP A 178 -0.20 18.05 -11.30
CA ASP A 178 0.58 19.22 -10.88
C ASP A 178 1.20 18.93 -9.50
N GLU A 179 2.51 19.17 -9.34
CA GLU A 179 3.40 18.90 -8.18
C GLU A 179 4.07 17.50 -8.22
N GLU A 180 5.36 17.29 -8.52
CA GLU A 180 6.57 18.03 -8.16
C GLU A 180 7.60 18.01 -9.31
N GLU A 181 7.94 19.18 -9.87
CA GLU A 181 9.32 19.48 -10.25
C GLU A 181 9.86 20.49 -9.24
N ALA A 182 10.68 20.03 -8.29
CA ALA A 182 11.63 20.83 -7.53
C ALA A 182 12.75 19.96 -6.94
#